data_AF-A0A1G1ZBK8-F1
#
_entry.id   AF-A0A1G1ZBK8-F1
#
_cell.length_a   1.000
_cell.length_b   1.000
_cell.length_c   1.000
_cell.angle_alpha   90.00
_cell.angle_beta   90.00
_cell.angle_gamma   90.00
#
_symmetry.space_group_name_H-M   'P 1'
#
loop_
_entity.id
_entity.type
_entity.pdbx_description
1 polymer ?
#
loop_
_entity_poly.entity_id
_entity_poly.type
_entity_poly.pdbx_seq_one_letter_code
_entity_poly.pdbx_strand_id
1 'polypeptide(L)'
;MHFSRNGKFIRSDIWREGKYLDLWSVPHFLSGIVLGLIMHFLNFGTVPTFIIAFLCFVAYEMFEVIVKIEETRMNRTLDVVVGLVSFTPTFLLAPMFSQTQNALVLILVATFDAAISWFGWDASQKAAGIESRLRAEIKEQKERIKERRDERKKLRDKRFRKLKRYMS
;
A
#
# COMPACT_ATOMS: atom_id res chain seq x y z
N MET A 1 9.99 -11.69 2.32
CA MET A 1 10.05 -10.67 1.24
C MET A 1 11.20 -11.01 0.31
N HIS A 2 11.00 -10.95 -1.01
CA HIS A 2 12.04 -11.28 -1.99
C HIS A 2 11.78 -10.55 -3.33
N PHE A 3 12.78 -10.51 -4.21
CA PHE A 3 12.57 -10.01 -5.58
C PHE A 3 12.13 -11.15 -6.51
N SER A 4 11.10 -10.90 -7.31
CA SER A 4 10.70 -11.80 -8.39
C SER A 4 11.79 -11.87 -9.48
N ARG A 5 11.73 -12.88 -10.35
CA ARG A 5 12.63 -12.99 -11.52
C ARG A 5 12.61 -11.75 -12.42
N ASN A 6 11.54 -10.96 -12.36
CA ASN A 6 11.35 -9.75 -13.15
C ASN A 6 11.83 -8.48 -12.43
N GLY A 7 12.42 -8.62 -11.23
CA GLY A 7 12.91 -7.49 -10.43
C GLY A 7 11.82 -6.73 -9.66
N LYS A 8 10.62 -7.32 -9.50
CA LYS A 8 9.56 -6.75 -8.66
C LYS A 8 9.76 -7.19 -7.21
N PHE A 9 9.71 -6.28 -6.26
CA PHE A 9 9.73 -6.62 -4.84
C PHE A 9 8.39 -7.26 -4.45
N ILE A 10 8.43 -8.45 -3.87
CA ILE A 10 7.27 -9.19 -3.38
C ILE A 10 7.32 -9.19 -1.85
N ARG A 11 6.33 -8.52 -1.26
CA ARG A 11 6.01 -8.63 0.17
C ARG A 11 5.07 -9.81 0.39
N SER A 12 5.16 -10.39 1.57
CA SER A 12 4.37 -11.55 2.01
C SER A 12 3.83 -11.31 3.41
N ASP A 13 3.46 -10.06 3.70
CA ASP A 13 2.81 -9.69 4.95
C ASP A 13 1.29 -9.67 4.77
N ILE A 14 0.57 -9.92 5.86
CA ILE A 14 -0.90 -9.93 5.93
C ILE A 14 -1.53 -8.61 5.45
N TRP A 15 -0.76 -7.52 5.51
CA TRP A 15 -1.10 -6.20 5.00
C TRP A 15 -1.11 -6.12 3.46
N ARG A 16 -0.66 -7.15 2.75
CA ARG A 16 -0.49 -7.13 1.29
C ARG A 16 -0.60 -8.53 0.68
N GLU A 17 -1.56 -9.32 1.12
CA GLU A 17 -1.76 -10.71 0.66
C GLU A 17 -2.59 -10.82 -0.64
N GLY A 18 -3.36 -9.78 -1.00
CA GLY A 18 -4.44 -9.89 -1.98
C GLY A 18 -4.24 -9.15 -3.31
N LYS A 19 -4.78 -9.74 -4.39
CA LYS A 19 -5.13 -8.99 -5.61
C LYS A 19 -6.44 -8.19 -5.44
N TYR A 20 -7.24 -8.53 -4.43
CA TYR A 20 -8.61 -8.07 -4.26
C TYR A 20 -8.88 -7.41 -2.91
N LEU A 21 -8.64 -8.13 -1.81
CA LEU A 21 -8.77 -7.60 -0.44
C LEU A 21 -7.57 -8.07 0.37
N ASP A 22 -7.11 -7.22 1.27
CA ASP A 22 -6.11 -7.52 2.29
C ASP A 22 -6.47 -6.81 3.60
N LEU A 23 -5.54 -6.79 4.55
CA LEU A 23 -5.78 -6.17 5.85
C LEU A 23 -5.95 -4.64 5.76
N TRP A 24 -5.56 -3.98 4.65
CA TRP A 24 -5.79 -2.55 4.46
C TRP A 24 -7.27 -2.23 4.22
N SER A 25 -8.06 -3.18 3.72
CA SER A 25 -9.50 -3.00 3.59
C SER A 25 -10.22 -2.88 4.95
N VAL A 26 -9.59 -3.28 6.07
CA VAL A 26 -10.17 -3.15 7.41
C VAL A 26 -10.25 -1.68 7.85
N PRO A 27 -9.16 -0.88 7.82
CA PRO A 27 -9.23 0.57 7.99
C PRO A 27 -10.28 1.24 7.10
N HIS A 28 -10.36 0.89 5.81
CA HIS A 28 -11.37 1.46 4.92
C HIS A 28 -12.80 1.16 5.37
N PHE A 29 -13.05 -0.07 5.82
CA PHE A 29 -14.33 -0.45 6.40
C PHE A 29 -14.65 0.35 7.68
N LEU A 30 -13.69 0.50 8.59
CA LEU A 30 -13.89 1.24 9.84
C LEU A 30 -14.08 2.73 9.60
N SER A 31 -13.27 3.32 8.72
CA SER A 31 -13.39 4.69 8.25
C SER A 31 -14.76 4.97 7.64
N GLY A 32 -15.37 4.00 6.95
CA GLY A 32 -16.72 4.18 6.44
C GLY A 32 -17.80 4.24 7.51
N ILE A 33 -17.68 3.43 8.57
CA ILE A 33 -18.55 3.55 9.75
C ILE A 33 -18.36 4.93 10.40
N VAL A 34 -17.12 5.35 10.63
CA VAL A 34 -16.78 6.65 11.23
C VAL A 34 -17.39 7.80 10.42
N LEU A 35 -17.16 7.80 9.10
CA LEU A 35 -17.68 8.83 8.21
C LEU A 35 -19.20 8.84 8.16
N GLY A 36 -19.84 7.66 8.18
CA GLY A 36 -21.30 7.54 8.21
C GLY A 36 -21.91 8.19 9.45
N LEU A 37 -21.32 7.96 10.62
CA LEU A 37 -21.76 8.58 11.88
C LEU A 37 -21.46 10.09 11.89
N ILE A 38 -20.29 10.53 11.41
CA ILE A 38 -19.98 11.96 11.29
C ILE A 38 -21.01 12.67 10.41
N MET A 39 -21.33 12.12 9.24
CA MET A 39 -22.31 12.71 8.33
C MET A 39 -23.72 12.74 8.93
N HIS A 40 -24.09 11.72 9.71
CA HIS A 40 -25.33 11.73 10.48
C HIS A 40 -25.38 12.90 11.47
N PHE A 41 -24.30 13.17 12.22
CA PHE A 41 -24.23 14.32 13.13
C PHE A 41 -24.25 15.67 12.42
N LEU A 42 -23.66 15.77 11.23
CA LEU A 42 -23.68 16.99 10.41
C LEU A 42 -25.04 17.25 9.76
N ASN A 43 -25.92 16.26 9.73
CA ASN A 43 -27.30 16.35 9.24
C ASN A 43 -27.39 16.91 7.80
N PHE A 44 -26.45 16.52 6.94
CA PHE A 44 -26.52 16.82 5.51
C PHE A 44 -27.60 15.98 4.84
N GLY A 45 -28.12 16.48 3.71
CA GLY A 45 -29.05 15.70 2.88
C GLY A 45 -28.42 14.40 2.38
N THR A 46 -29.24 13.40 2.07
CA THR A 46 -28.76 12.07 1.64
C THR A 46 -27.85 12.17 0.42
N VAL A 47 -28.29 12.83 -0.65
CA VAL A 47 -27.51 12.95 -1.90
C VAL A 47 -26.13 13.58 -1.68
N PRO A 48 -26.01 14.79 -1.08
CA PRO A 48 -24.69 15.39 -0.86
C PRO A 48 -23.82 14.54 0.08
N THR A 49 -24.41 13.87 1.07
CA THR A 49 -23.70 12.97 1.99
C THR A 49 -22.99 11.82 1.26
N PHE A 50 -23.68 11.16 0.32
CA PHE A 50 -23.07 10.09 -0.48
C PHE A 50 -22.00 10.60 -1.45
N ILE A 51 -22.21 11.78 -2.04
CA ILE A 51 -21.20 12.41 -2.91
C ILE A 51 -19.93 12.72 -2.10
N ILE A 52 -20.08 13.35 -0.94
CA ILE A 52 -18.96 13.67 -0.06
C ILE A 52 -18.24 12.39 0.37
N ALA A 53 -18.97 11.35 0.78
CA ALA A 53 -18.37 10.10 1.19
C ALA A 53 -17.55 9.45 0.08
N PHE A 54 -18.11 9.37 -1.14
CA PHE A 54 -17.38 8.88 -2.31
C PHE A 54 -16.09 9.65 -2.55
N LEU A 55 -16.15 10.99 -2.53
CA LEU A 55 -14.97 11.84 -2.72
C LEU A 55 -13.93 11.65 -1.61
N CYS A 56 -14.36 11.48 -0.36
CA CYS A 56 -13.47 11.21 0.76
C CYS A 56 -12.72 9.89 0.60
N PHE A 57 -13.38 8.79 0.21
CA PHE A 57 -12.70 7.51 -0.01
C PHE A 57 -11.75 7.56 -1.21
N VAL A 58 -12.14 8.23 -2.30
CA VAL A 58 -11.22 8.46 -3.43
C VAL A 58 -10.01 9.29 -2.98
N ALA A 59 -10.23 10.34 -2.17
CA ALA A 59 -9.14 11.15 -1.64
C ALA A 59 -8.21 10.37 -0.71
N TYR A 60 -8.77 9.47 0.12
CA TYR A 60 -7.98 8.53 0.93
C TYR A 60 -7.08 7.69 0.02
N GLU A 61 -7.64 7.03 -1.00
CA GLU A 61 -6.85 6.24 -1.94
C GLU A 61 -5.74 7.05 -2.63
N MET A 62 -6.05 8.29 -3.03
CA MET A 62 -5.06 9.19 -3.64
C MET A 62 -3.95 9.55 -2.65
N PHE A 63 -4.27 9.77 -1.38
CA PHE A 63 -3.27 9.97 -0.33
C PHE A 63 -2.34 8.76 -0.21
N GLU A 64 -2.88 7.54 -0.26
CA GLU A 64 -2.06 6.32 -0.25
C GLU A 64 -1.15 6.20 -1.48
N VAL A 65 -1.60 6.65 -2.66
CA VAL A 65 -0.72 6.75 -3.84
C VAL A 65 0.44 7.71 -3.57
N ILE A 66 0.13 8.90 -3.04
CA ILE A 66 1.11 9.97 -2.79
C ILE A 66 2.20 9.50 -1.82
N VAL A 67 1.81 8.80 -0.75
CA VAL A 67 2.75 8.25 0.25
C VAL A 67 3.37 6.91 -0.16
N LYS A 68 3.14 6.47 -1.40
CA LYS A 68 3.72 5.26 -2.01
C LYS A 68 3.39 3.97 -1.28
N ILE A 69 2.18 3.87 -0.71
CA ILE A 69 1.63 2.58 -0.31
C ILE A 69 1.31 1.82 -1.60
N GLU A 70 2.17 0.85 -1.91
CA GLU A 70 2.08 0.14 -3.18
C GLU A 70 0.96 -0.92 -3.15
N GLU A 71 -0.10 -0.69 -3.90
CA GLU A 71 -1.20 -1.65 -4.04
C GLU A 71 -1.59 -1.88 -5.49
N THR A 72 -2.31 -2.98 -5.75
CA THR A 72 -2.85 -3.20 -7.08
C THR A 72 -4.00 -2.22 -7.34
N ARG A 73 -4.19 -1.80 -8.60
CA ARG A 73 -5.31 -0.92 -8.96
C ARG A 73 -6.68 -1.49 -8.55
N MET A 74 -6.81 -2.82 -8.56
CA MET A 74 -8.05 -3.49 -8.19
C MET A 74 -8.31 -3.42 -6.69
N ASN A 75 -7.27 -3.62 -5.84
CA ASN A 75 -7.39 -3.49 -4.38
C ASN A 75 -7.90 -2.09 -4.01
N ARG A 76 -7.22 -1.05 -4.52
CA ARG A 76 -7.58 0.35 -4.32
C ARG A 76 -9.03 0.68 -4.70
N THR A 77 -9.51 0.12 -5.83
CA THR A 77 -10.93 0.27 -6.20
C THR A 77 -11.84 -0.43 -5.21
N LEU A 78 -11.46 -1.63 -4.74
CA LEU A 78 -12.23 -2.37 -3.76
C LEU A 78 -12.22 -1.70 -2.40
N ASP A 79 -11.15 -1.02 -2.00
CA ASP A 79 -11.08 -0.27 -0.74
C ASP A 79 -12.07 0.89 -0.71
N VAL A 80 -12.21 1.63 -1.82
CA VAL A 80 -13.29 2.63 -1.98
C VAL A 80 -14.66 1.98 -1.85
N VAL A 81 -14.87 0.82 -2.47
CA VAL A 81 -16.14 0.08 -2.40
C VAL A 81 -16.41 -0.39 -0.97
N VAL A 82 -15.41 -0.92 -0.27
CA VAL A 82 -15.49 -1.39 1.11
C VAL A 82 -15.84 -0.25 2.07
N GLY A 83 -15.21 0.92 1.89
CA GLY A 83 -15.57 2.14 2.60
C GLY A 83 -17.03 2.54 2.38
N LEU A 84 -17.50 2.53 1.13
CA LEU A 84 -18.90 2.83 0.82
C LEU A 84 -19.89 1.79 1.36
N VAL A 85 -19.53 0.52 1.32
CA VAL A 85 -20.36 -0.60 1.78
C VAL A 85 -20.59 -0.54 3.29
N SER A 86 -19.62 -0.10 4.08
CA SER A 86 -19.76 0.10 5.52
C SER A 86 -20.42 1.44 5.87
N PHE A 87 -20.09 2.49 5.12
CA PHE A 87 -20.70 3.82 5.25
C PHE A 87 -22.21 3.80 5.05
N THR A 88 -22.69 3.17 3.97
CA THR A 88 -24.09 3.17 3.55
C THR A 88 -25.05 2.69 4.65
N PRO A 89 -24.91 1.46 5.19
CA PRO A 89 -25.78 0.98 6.25
C PRO A 89 -25.59 1.79 7.54
N THR A 90 -24.37 2.22 7.86
CA THR A 90 -24.12 3.02 9.07
C THR A 90 -24.90 4.33 9.03
N PHE A 91 -24.81 5.09 7.93
CA PHE A 91 -25.52 6.36 7.77
C PHE A 91 -27.05 6.16 7.76
N LEU A 92 -27.55 5.14 7.06
CA LEU A 92 -28.99 4.89 6.93
C LEU A 92 -29.63 4.36 8.23
N LEU A 93 -28.88 3.60 9.04
CA LEU A 93 -29.37 3.03 10.30
C LEU A 93 -29.12 3.93 11.51
N ALA A 94 -28.19 4.88 11.44
CA ALA A 94 -27.88 5.79 12.55
C ALA A 94 -29.11 6.48 13.19
N PRO A 95 -30.14 6.93 12.44
CA PRO A 95 -31.34 7.52 13.03
C PRO A 95 -32.18 6.57 13.89
N MET A 96 -31.96 5.25 13.80
CA MET A 96 -32.65 4.25 14.63
C MET A 96 -32.08 4.15 16.06
N PHE A 97 -30.96 4.81 16.32
CA PHE A 97 -30.27 4.79 17.61
C PHE A 97 -30.25 6.18 18.24
N SER A 98 -30.09 6.22 19.56
CA SER A 98 -29.95 7.49 20.28
C SER A 98 -28.62 8.17 19.94
N GLN A 99 -28.60 9.50 20.10
CA GLN A 99 -27.39 10.31 19.86
C GLN A 99 -26.19 9.83 20.71
N THR A 100 -26.43 9.43 21.97
CA THR A 100 -25.41 8.88 22.86
C THR A 100 -24.85 7.55 22.34
N GLN A 101 -25.70 6.64 21.86
CA GLN A 101 -25.25 5.38 21.28
C GLN A 101 -24.38 5.61 20.04
N ASN A 102 -24.83 6.47 19.13
CA ASN A 102 -24.06 6.82 17.93
C ASN A 102 -22.71 7.46 18.29
N ALA A 103 -22.67 8.35 19.29
CA ALA A 103 -21.44 8.98 19.74
C ALA A 103 -20.46 7.98 20.35
N LEU A 104 -20.95 7.03 21.16
CA LEU A 104 -20.12 5.96 21.72
C LEU A 104 -19.53 5.07 20.64
N VAL A 105 -20.34 4.63 19.66
CA VAL A 105 -19.86 3.83 18.53
C VAL A 105 -18.83 4.61 17.73
N LEU A 106 -19.08 5.89 17.45
CA LEU A 106 -18.14 6.75 16.73
C LEU A 106 -16.78 6.80 17.44
N ILE A 107 -16.75 7.06 18.75
CA ILE A 107 -15.50 7.16 19.52
C ILE A 107 -14.75 5.82 19.53
N LEU A 108 -15.46 4.71 19.77
CA LEU A 108 -14.84 3.39 19.83
C LEU A 108 -14.27 2.96 18.47
N VAL A 109 -15.07 3.10 17.40
CA VAL A 109 -14.66 2.71 16.05
C VAL A 109 -13.56 3.62 15.54
N ALA A 110 -13.63 4.94 15.75
CA ALA A 110 -12.56 5.86 15.36
C ALA A 110 -11.24 5.57 16.09
N THR A 111 -11.30 5.22 17.38
CA THR A 111 -10.11 4.83 18.15
C THR A 111 -9.49 3.55 17.58
N PHE A 112 -10.33 2.56 17.29
CA PHE A 112 -9.87 1.30 16.71
C PHE A 112 -9.32 1.48 15.29
N ASP A 113 -9.99 2.27 14.46
CA ASP A 113 -9.54 2.62 13.12
C ASP A 113 -8.17 3.31 13.14
N ALA A 114 -8.00 4.31 13.99
CA ALA A 114 -6.72 5.00 14.17
C ALA A 114 -5.60 4.05 14.60
N ALA A 115 -5.90 3.11 15.50
CA ALA A 115 -4.92 2.12 15.96
C ALA A 115 -4.50 1.16 14.83
N ILE A 116 -5.44 0.59 14.08
CA ILE A 116 -5.14 -0.32 12.97
C ILE A 116 -4.43 0.42 11.84
N SER A 117 -4.89 1.63 11.49
CA SER A 117 -4.25 2.49 10.49
C SER A 117 -2.81 2.83 10.86
N TRP A 118 -2.53 3.09 12.14
CA TRP A 118 -1.17 3.31 12.64
C TRP A 118 -0.27 2.08 12.45
N PHE A 119 -0.77 0.89 12.79
CA PHE A 119 -0.01 -0.35 12.58
C PHE A 119 0.24 -0.65 11.10
N GLY A 120 -0.76 -0.44 10.24
CA GLY A 120 -0.62 -0.58 8.79
C GLY A 120 0.41 0.39 8.22
N TRP A 121 0.38 1.64 8.68
CA TRP A 121 1.36 2.66 8.32
C TRP A 121 2.79 2.27 8.73
N ASP A 122 3.01 1.91 9.99
CA ASP A 122 4.33 1.50 10.50
C ASP A 122 4.87 0.28 9.75
N ALA A 123 4.02 -0.72 9.48
CA ALA A 123 4.38 -1.88 8.68
C ALA A 123 4.76 -1.49 7.24
N SER A 124 4.06 -0.52 6.65
CA SER A 124 4.38 0.01 5.32
C SER A 124 5.74 0.70 5.28
N GLN A 125 6.03 1.57 6.26
CA GLN A 125 7.31 2.28 6.35
C GLN A 125 8.49 1.32 6.54
N LYS A 126 8.34 0.32 7.43
CA LYS A 126 9.39 -0.70 7.66
C LYS A 126 9.75 -1.44 6.38
N ALA A 127 8.74 -1.82 5.59
CA ALA A 127 8.98 -2.53 4.35
C ALA A 127 9.57 -1.65 3.25
N ALA A 128 9.18 -0.38 3.15
CA ALA A 128 9.82 0.57 2.24
C ALA A 128 11.32 0.71 2.55
N GLY A 129 11.68 0.74 3.84
CA GLY A 129 13.07 0.71 4.29
C GLY A 129 13.81 -0.56 3.85
N ILE A 130 13.22 -1.74 4.06
CA ILE A 130 13.81 -3.03 3.64
C ILE A 130 13.99 -3.10 2.11
N GLU A 131 12.99 -2.67 1.36
CA GLU A 131 13.05 -2.63 -0.10
C GLU A 131 14.19 -1.76 -0.60
N SER A 132 14.37 -0.56 -0.02
CA SER A 132 15.45 0.35 -0.40
C SER A 132 16.84 -0.27 -0.23
N ARG A 133 17.06 -0.99 0.90
CA ARG A 133 18.32 -1.69 1.19
C ARG A 133 18.58 -2.82 0.21
N LEU A 134 17.59 -3.67 -0.03
CA LEU A 134 17.72 -4.78 -0.98
C LEU A 134 17.97 -4.28 -2.41
N ARG A 135 17.32 -3.18 -2.84
CA ARG A 135 17.59 -2.57 -4.16
C ARG A 135 19.03 -2.07 -4.27
N ALA A 136 19.58 -1.49 -3.20
CA ALA A 136 20.97 -1.06 -3.15
C ALA A 136 21.94 -2.26 -3.24
N GLU A 137 21.69 -3.32 -2.46
CA GLU A 137 22.51 -4.54 -2.50
C GLU A 137 22.50 -5.21 -3.89
N ILE A 138 21.33 -5.32 -4.52
CA ILE A 138 21.21 -5.87 -5.88
C ILE A 138 21.98 -5.02 -6.89
N LYS A 139 21.94 -3.69 -6.76
CA LYS A 139 22.68 -2.78 -7.64
C LYS A 139 24.19 -3.02 -7.49
N GLU A 140 24.69 -3.07 -6.25
CA GLU A 140 26.10 -3.32 -5.96
C GLU A 140 26.56 -4.70 -6.46
N GLN A 141 25.73 -5.73 -6.28
CA GLN A 141 26.03 -7.07 -6.84
C GLN A 141 26.10 -7.06 -8.37
N LYS A 142 25.19 -6.35 -9.05
CA LYS A 142 25.23 -6.22 -10.51
C LYS A 142 26.49 -5.50 -10.99
N GLU A 143 26.91 -4.45 -10.29
CA GLU A 143 28.15 -3.72 -10.58
C GLU A 143 29.38 -4.62 -10.39
N ARG A 144 29.47 -5.35 -9.27
CA ARG A 144 30.54 -6.34 -9.03
C ARG A 144 30.60 -7.44 -10.09
N ILE A 145 29.45 -7.93 -10.55
CA ILE A 145 29.40 -8.94 -11.62
C ILE A 145 29.89 -8.35 -12.95
N LYS A 146 29.52 -7.10 -13.26
CA LYS A 146 29.96 -6.40 -14.47
C LYS A 146 31.47 -6.19 -14.46
N GLU A 147 32.03 -5.71 -13.36
CA GLU A 147 33.48 -5.52 -13.20
C GLU A 147 34.24 -6.84 -13.41
N ARG A 148 33.81 -7.93 -12.76
CA ARG A 148 34.41 -9.26 -12.96
C ARG A 148 34.34 -9.74 -14.41
N ARG A 149 33.26 -9.45 -15.13
CA ARG A 149 33.12 -9.79 -16.55
C ARG A 149 34.09 -8.99 -17.41
N ASP A 150 34.23 -7.70 -17.14
CA ASP A 150 35.13 -6.81 -17.86
C ASP A 150 36.61 -7.16 -17.61
N GLU A 151 36.97 -7.51 -16.37
CA GLU A 151 38.31 -8.02 -16.02
C GLU A 151 38.64 -9.31 -16.76
N ARG A 152 37.72 -10.29 -16.76
CA ARG A 152 37.90 -11.56 -17.49
C ARG A 152 38.07 -11.31 -18.99
N LYS A 153 37.30 -10.38 -19.56
CA LYS A 153 37.44 -9.99 -20.98
C LYS A 153 38.82 -9.39 -21.24
N LYS A 154 39.28 -8.43 -20.42
CA LYS A 154 40.61 -7.83 -20.52
C LYS A 154 41.73 -8.89 -20.43
N LEU A 155 41.62 -9.84 -19.50
CA LEU A 155 42.59 -10.93 -19.35
C LEU A 155 42.63 -11.85 -20.57
N ARG A 156 41.46 -12.20 -21.13
CA ARG A 156 41.36 -13.00 -22.36
C ARG A 156 42.00 -12.28 -23.55
N ASP A 157 41.69 -11.00 -23.73
CA ASP A 157 42.23 -10.20 -24.84
C ASP A 157 43.76 -10.04 -24.71
N LYS A 158 44.29 -9.85 -23.50
CA LYS A 158 45.74 -9.86 -23.24
C LYS A 158 46.39 -11.20 -23.60
N ARG A 159 45.79 -12.33 -23.22
CA ARG A 159 46.28 -13.68 -23.56
C ARG A 159 46.30 -13.89 -25.08
N PHE A 160 45.24 -13.50 -25.77
CA PHE A 160 45.13 -13.63 -27.22
C PHE A 160 46.19 -12.80 -27.96
N ARG A 161 46.43 -11.55 -27.53
CA ARG A 161 47.51 -10.71 -28.08
C ARG A 161 48.90 -11.32 -27.85
N LYS A 162 49.13 -11.91 -26.67
CA LYS A 162 50.41 -12.55 -26.34
C LYS A 162 50.66 -13.77 -27.24
N LEU A 163 49.67 -14.63 -27.44
CA LEU A 163 49.76 -15.79 -28.35
C LEU A 163 50.04 -15.36 -29.79
N LYS A 164 49.34 -14.34 -30.29
CA LYS A 164 49.55 -13.82 -31.65
C LYS A 164 50.99 -13.36 -31.90
N ARG A 165 51.67 -12.80 -30.89
CA ARG A 165 53.09 -12.39 -30.99
C ARG A 165 54.08 -13.57 -31.04
N TYR A 166 53.74 -14.73 -30.47
CA TYR A 166 54.62 -15.91 -30.53
C TYR A 166 54.49 -16.69 -31.84
N MET A 167 53.41 -16.46 -32.59
CA MET A 167 53.14 -17.13 -33.85
C MET A 167 53.56 -16.32 -35.08
N SER A 168 54.07 -15.10 -34.88
CA SER A 168 54.62 -14.20 -35.91
C SER A 168 56.13 -14.15 -35.78
#